data_AF-A0A1F3MCP7-F1
#
_entry.id   AF-A0A1F3MCP7-F1
#
_cell.length_a   1.000
_cell.length_b   1.000
_cell.length_c   1.000
_cell.angle_alpha   90.00
_cell.angle_beta   90.00
_cell.angle_gamma   90.00
#
_symmetry.space_group_name_H-M   'P 1'
#
loop_
_entity.id
_entity.type
_entity.pdbx_description
1 polymer ?
#
loop_
_entity_poly.entity_id
_entity_poly.type
_entity_poly.pdbx_seq_one_letter_code
_entity_poly.pdbx_strand_id
1 'polypeptide(L)'
;MNENDELKLAGELYNLVGHDYWNGPVSVENGIISCSETTANQWNKVWKISAEEIAWHTQHYLDWGYIPIENIAAWPAHGDINLNQSANLAPFVDVDNDQKYNPMNGDYPLIKGDQCIYFIFNDVKHHSESNGDSLGLEIHGMAFAFNSTESEAINNTIFVNYKIYNRSNI
;
A
#
# COMPACT_ATOMS: atom_id res chain seq x y z
N MET A 1 9.26 24.07 4.52
CA MET A 1 8.42 25.24 4.83
C MET A 1 7.22 25.20 3.91
N ASN A 2 6.00 25.29 4.44
CA ASN A 2 4.78 25.41 3.64
C ASN A 2 4.56 26.88 3.20
N GLU A 3 3.43 27.17 2.56
CA GLU A 3 3.06 28.52 2.10
C GLU A 3 2.86 29.55 3.22
N ASN A 4 2.73 29.10 4.47
CA ASN A 4 2.59 29.93 5.67
C ASN A 4 3.89 30.03 6.48
N ASP A 5 5.04 29.68 5.89
CA ASP A 5 6.35 29.69 6.54
C ASP A 5 6.45 28.71 7.74
N GLU A 6 5.59 27.68 7.80
CA GLU A 6 5.65 26.64 8.84
C GLU A 6 6.55 25.48 8.40
N LEU A 7 7.40 24.99 9.31
CA LEU A 7 8.20 23.81 9.06
C LEU A 7 7.35 22.54 9.22
N LYS A 8 7.08 21.87 8.09
CA LYS A 8 6.58 20.49 8.06
C LYS A 8 7.75 19.54 7.84
N LEU A 9 7.89 18.52 8.68
CA LEU A 9 9.02 17.60 8.68
C LEU A 9 8.62 16.25 9.28
N ALA A 10 8.89 15.18 8.56
CA ALA A 10 8.92 13.81 9.03
C ALA A 10 10.35 13.27 8.82
N GLY A 11 10.97 12.75 9.86
CA GLY A 11 12.32 12.22 9.79
C GLY A 11 12.61 11.24 10.92
N GLU A 12 12.94 9.99 10.55
CA GLU A 12 13.18 8.92 11.51
C GLU A 12 14.62 8.42 11.48
N LEU A 13 15.15 8.04 12.65
CA LEU A 13 16.43 7.37 12.82
C LEU A 13 16.24 5.86 13.00
N TYR A 14 15.69 5.19 11.98
CA TYR A 14 15.46 3.74 11.99
C TYR A 14 14.61 3.23 13.16
N ASN A 15 13.60 4.00 13.59
CA ASN A 15 12.70 3.61 14.69
C ASN A 15 13.43 3.36 16.04
N LEU A 16 14.52 4.07 16.31
CA LEU A 16 15.31 3.90 17.53
C LEU A 16 14.69 4.55 18.78
N VAL A 17 14.06 5.72 18.64
CA VAL A 17 13.52 6.49 19.78
C VAL A 17 12.05 6.83 19.59
N GLY A 18 11.71 7.41 18.44
CA GLY A 18 10.35 7.78 18.07
C GLY A 18 9.94 7.30 16.68
N HIS A 19 8.70 7.64 16.35
CA HIS A 19 8.06 7.39 15.06
C HIS A 19 7.44 8.68 14.53
N ASP A 20 7.64 8.92 13.24
CA ASP A 20 7.01 9.94 12.43
C ASP A 20 6.16 9.30 11.32
N TYR A 21 6.49 8.08 10.89
CA TYR A 21 5.73 7.30 9.91
C TYR A 21 4.93 6.18 10.57
N TRP A 22 3.75 5.93 9.99
CA TRP A 22 2.78 4.98 10.52
C TRP A 22 2.17 4.15 9.41
N ASN A 23 1.91 2.87 9.67
CA ASN A 23 1.39 1.96 8.67
C ASN A 23 -0.04 2.33 8.24
N GLY A 24 -0.36 2.03 6.98
CA GLY A 24 -1.71 2.13 6.43
C GLY A 24 -2.07 3.47 5.80
N PRO A 25 -3.26 3.55 5.21
CA PRO A 25 -3.78 4.72 4.53
C PRO A 25 -4.26 5.79 5.51
N VAL A 26 -4.41 7.00 4.99
CA VAL A 26 -4.97 8.15 5.68
C VAL A 26 -6.49 8.08 5.63
N SER A 27 -7.11 8.32 6.77
CA SER A 27 -8.56 8.48 6.95
C SER A 27 -8.90 9.96 6.97
N VAL A 28 -10.09 10.33 6.51
CA VAL A 28 -10.53 11.73 6.46
C VAL A 28 -11.88 11.87 7.17
N GLU A 29 -11.97 12.75 8.15
CA GLU A 29 -13.24 13.04 8.81
C GLU A 29 -13.43 14.55 8.95
N ASN A 30 -14.48 15.10 8.34
CA ASN A 30 -14.78 16.55 8.36
C ASN A 30 -13.59 17.44 7.93
N GLY A 31 -12.82 17.02 6.92
CA GLY A 31 -11.63 17.75 6.43
C GLY A 31 -10.38 17.57 7.31
N ILE A 32 -10.42 16.69 8.30
CA ILE A 32 -9.29 16.37 9.16
C ILE A 32 -8.71 15.03 8.73
N ILE A 33 -7.44 15.03 8.35
CA ILE A 33 -6.68 13.81 8.06
C ILE A 33 -6.22 13.14 9.36
N SER A 34 -6.33 11.83 9.43
CA SER A 34 -5.89 11.06 10.60
C SER A 34 -5.54 9.62 10.25
N CYS A 35 -4.81 8.95 11.15
CA CYS A 35 -4.64 7.50 11.15
C CYS A 35 -4.77 7.03 12.60
N SER A 36 -5.73 6.14 12.87
CA SER A 36 -5.94 5.62 14.22
C SER A 36 -4.90 4.55 14.56
N GLU A 37 -4.65 4.32 15.85
CA GLU A 37 -3.80 3.20 16.31
C GLU A 37 -4.34 1.84 15.85
N THR A 38 -5.67 1.69 15.79
CA THR A 38 -6.30 0.46 15.31
C THR A 38 -6.01 0.25 13.83
N THR A 39 -6.15 1.30 13.01
CA THR A 39 -5.81 1.27 11.58
C THR A 39 -4.33 0.96 11.39
N ALA A 40 -3.43 1.67 12.09
CA ALA A 40 -1.99 1.44 11.97
C ALA A 40 -1.60 -0.01 12.31
N ASN A 41 -2.21 -0.61 13.34
CA ASN A 41 -1.93 -2.01 13.69
C ASN A 41 -2.52 -3.01 12.68
N GLN A 42 -3.71 -2.76 12.15
CA GLN A 42 -4.31 -3.61 11.09
C GLN A 42 -3.45 -3.61 9.81
N TRP A 43 -2.81 -2.47 9.52
CA TRP A 43 -1.98 -2.27 8.35
C TRP A 43 -0.50 -2.56 8.60
N ASN A 44 -0.12 -3.02 9.80
CA ASN A 44 1.26 -3.44 10.12
C ASN A 44 1.60 -4.79 9.49
N LYS A 45 1.53 -4.85 8.16
CA LYS A 45 1.80 -6.01 7.32
C LYS A 45 2.14 -5.56 5.91
N VAL A 46 2.65 -6.51 5.13
CA VAL A 46 2.95 -6.32 3.71
C VAL A 46 2.33 -7.45 2.91
N TRP A 47 2.01 -7.17 1.65
CA TRP A 47 1.46 -8.17 0.74
C TRP A 47 2.54 -8.62 -0.22
N LYS A 48 3.00 -9.86 -0.04
CA LYS A 48 4.02 -10.47 -0.89
C LYS A 48 3.33 -11.41 -1.89
N ILE A 49 3.51 -11.17 -3.18
CA ILE A 49 2.86 -11.97 -4.21
C ILE A 49 3.75 -12.13 -5.44
N SER A 50 3.67 -13.28 -6.12
CA SER A 50 4.34 -13.54 -7.38
C SER A 50 3.39 -13.53 -8.58
N ALA A 51 3.95 -13.25 -9.76
CA ALA A 51 3.23 -13.37 -11.03
C ALA A 51 2.75 -14.82 -11.27
N GLU A 52 3.46 -15.81 -10.75
CA GLU A 52 3.07 -17.22 -10.82
C GLU A 52 1.83 -17.52 -9.97
N GLU A 53 1.76 -17.00 -8.73
CA GLU A 53 0.57 -17.14 -7.87
C GLU A 53 -0.67 -16.49 -8.50
N ILE A 54 -0.48 -15.32 -9.13
CA ILE A 54 -1.53 -14.63 -9.89
C ILE A 54 -1.94 -15.46 -11.11
N ALA A 55 -1.00 -15.97 -11.89
CA ALA A 55 -1.28 -16.79 -13.06
C ALA A 55 -2.00 -18.10 -12.69
N TRP A 56 -1.66 -18.70 -11.55
CA TRP A 56 -2.39 -19.85 -11.03
C TRP A 56 -3.84 -19.45 -10.69
N HIS A 57 -4.03 -18.36 -9.95
CA HIS A 57 -5.35 -17.88 -9.59
C HIS A 57 -6.24 -17.62 -10.82
N THR A 58 -5.74 -16.89 -11.82
CA THR A 58 -6.52 -16.55 -13.02
C THR A 58 -6.92 -17.76 -13.86
N GLN A 59 -6.21 -18.88 -13.73
CA GLN A 59 -6.55 -20.13 -14.42
C GLN A 59 -7.53 -21.01 -13.63
N HIS A 60 -7.55 -20.91 -12.29
CA HIS A 60 -8.24 -21.86 -11.42
C HIS A 60 -9.38 -21.24 -10.59
N TYR A 61 -9.65 -19.93 -10.68
CA TYR A 61 -10.67 -19.27 -9.83
C TYR A 61 -12.10 -19.84 -10.00
N LEU A 62 -12.39 -20.50 -11.13
CA LEU A 62 -13.66 -21.18 -11.40
C LEU A 62 -13.68 -22.66 -11.01
N ASP A 63 -12.55 -23.22 -10.61
CA ASP A 63 -12.46 -24.63 -10.26
C ASP A 63 -13.20 -24.93 -8.97
N TRP A 64 -13.87 -26.09 -8.95
CA TRP A 64 -14.65 -26.50 -7.78
C TRP A 64 -13.74 -26.71 -6.57
N GLY A 65 -13.99 -25.95 -5.49
CA GLY A 65 -13.23 -26.02 -4.24
C GLY A 65 -11.95 -25.18 -4.23
N TYR A 66 -11.68 -24.40 -5.28
CA TYR A 66 -10.57 -23.45 -5.28
C TYR A 66 -10.76 -22.35 -4.22
N ILE A 67 -9.67 -21.99 -3.54
CA ILE A 67 -9.61 -20.91 -2.55
C ILE A 67 -8.36 -20.07 -2.88
N PRO A 68 -8.49 -18.75 -3.11
CA PRO A 68 -7.34 -17.88 -3.30
C PRO A 68 -6.42 -17.86 -2.09
N ILE A 69 -5.11 -17.72 -2.33
CA ILE A 69 -4.13 -17.52 -1.25
C ILE A 69 -4.41 -16.22 -0.50
N GLU A 70 -3.94 -16.10 0.74
CA GLU A 70 -4.20 -14.94 1.61
C GLU A 70 -3.87 -13.59 0.93
N ASN A 71 -2.72 -13.49 0.25
CA ASN A 71 -2.31 -12.22 -0.37
C ASN A 71 -3.17 -11.82 -1.58
N ILE A 72 -3.85 -12.77 -2.23
CA ILE A 72 -4.87 -12.48 -3.25
C ILE A 72 -6.20 -12.20 -2.54
N ALA A 73 -6.64 -13.09 -1.66
CA ALA A 73 -7.91 -12.97 -0.95
C ALA A 73 -8.06 -11.64 -0.18
N ALA A 74 -6.98 -11.16 0.43
CA ALA A 74 -6.93 -9.98 1.27
C ALA A 74 -6.14 -8.83 0.66
N TRP A 75 -5.95 -8.80 -0.68
CA TRP A 75 -5.26 -7.71 -1.36
C TRP A 75 -5.92 -6.36 -1.03
N PRO A 76 -5.15 -5.31 -0.68
CA PRO A 76 -5.72 -4.09 -0.13
C PRO A 76 -6.13 -3.12 -1.25
N ALA A 77 -6.98 -3.59 -2.17
CA ALA A 77 -7.44 -2.79 -3.31
C ALA A 77 -8.22 -1.54 -2.87
N HIS A 78 -8.99 -1.64 -1.79
CA HIS A 78 -9.88 -0.59 -1.31
C HIS A 78 -9.63 -0.25 0.17
N GLY A 79 -9.81 1.02 0.52
CA GLY A 79 -9.83 1.49 1.90
C GLY A 79 -11.18 1.29 2.58
N ASP A 80 -11.20 1.50 3.90
CA ASP A 80 -12.44 1.49 4.68
C ASP A 80 -13.29 2.73 4.41
N ILE A 81 -14.48 2.51 3.83
CA ILE A 81 -15.45 3.56 3.53
C ILE A 81 -15.95 4.29 4.77
N ASN A 82 -16.04 3.61 5.92
CA ASN A 82 -16.51 4.24 7.16
C ASN A 82 -15.48 5.22 7.75
N LEU A 83 -14.22 5.09 7.32
CA LEU A 83 -13.12 5.98 7.68
C LEU A 83 -12.82 7.00 6.56
N ASN A 84 -13.65 7.04 5.51
CA ASN A 84 -13.43 7.80 4.28
C ASN A 84 -12.02 7.63 3.71
N GLN A 85 -11.48 6.42 3.75
CA GLN A 85 -10.20 6.11 3.12
C GLN A 85 -10.36 6.09 1.60
N SER A 86 -9.24 6.15 0.88
CA SER A 86 -9.29 6.14 -0.58
C SER A 86 -9.96 4.87 -1.11
N ALA A 87 -10.86 5.04 -2.07
CA ALA A 87 -11.52 3.91 -2.73
C ALA A 87 -10.52 3.02 -3.47
N ASN A 88 -9.39 3.55 -3.96
CA ASN A 88 -8.38 2.76 -4.67
C ASN A 88 -7.03 2.93 -3.98
N LEU A 89 -6.63 1.91 -3.21
CA LEU A 89 -5.37 1.85 -2.50
C LEU A 89 -4.34 1.09 -3.33
N ALA A 90 -4.47 -0.24 -3.42
CA ALA A 90 -3.60 -1.06 -4.25
C ALA A 90 -4.13 -1.25 -5.68
N PRO A 91 -3.27 -1.28 -6.70
CA PRO A 91 -3.67 -1.57 -8.07
C PRO A 91 -4.14 -3.03 -8.21
N PHE A 92 -5.20 -3.23 -8.98
CA PHE A 92 -5.75 -4.55 -9.32
C PHE A 92 -6.32 -4.54 -10.74
N VAL A 93 -6.51 -5.74 -11.29
CA VAL A 93 -7.27 -5.94 -12.52
C VAL A 93 -8.69 -6.34 -12.13
N ASP A 94 -9.64 -5.52 -12.53
CA ASP A 94 -11.09 -5.74 -12.43
C ASP A 94 -11.55 -6.46 -13.70
N VAL A 95 -11.88 -7.75 -13.57
CA VAL A 95 -12.19 -8.62 -14.71
C VAL A 95 -13.65 -8.46 -15.14
N ASP A 96 -14.56 -8.27 -14.18
CA ASP A 96 -16.00 -8.14 -14.44
C ASP A 96 -16.47 -6.68 -14.62
N ASN A 97 -15.58 -5.71 -14.41
CA ASN A 97 -15.78 -4.26 -14.53
C ASN A 97 -16.79 -3.69 -13.53
N ASP A 98 -16.91 -4.27 -12.33
CA ASP A 98 -17.81 -3.79 -11.28
C ASP A 98 -17.19 -2.73 -10.33
N GLN A 99 -15.92 -2.40 -10.55
CA GLN A 99 -15.07 -1.48 -9.78
C GLN A 99 -14.77 -1.92 -8.35
N LYS A 100 -15.00 -3.18 -8.03
CA LYS A 100 -14.69 -3.79 -6.73
C LYS A 100 -13.71 -4.92 -6.94
N TYR A 101 -12.91 -5.15 -5.91
CA TYR A 101 -11.99 -6.26 -5.89
C TYR A 101 -12.66 -7.50 -5.29
N ASN A 102 -12.90 -8.50 -6.15
CA ASN A 102 -13.40 -9.81 -5.76
C ASN A 102 -12.64 -10.93 -6.50
N PRO A 103 -11.69 -11.59 -5.83
CA PRO A 103 -10.94 -12.71 -6.40
C PRO A 103 -11.81 -13.87 -6.90
N MET A 104 -13.00 -14.06 -6.30
CA MET A 104 -13.90 -15.14 -6.73
C MET A 104 -14.63 -14.81 -8.04
N ASN A 105 -14.63 -13.54 -8.47
CA ASN A 105 -15.07 -13.12 -9.80
C ASN A 105 -13.92 -13.07 -10.81
N GLY A 106 -12.71 -13.47 -10.41
CA GLY A 106 -11.52 -13.51 -11.25
C GLY A 106 -10.59 -12.32 -11.11
N ASP A 107 -10.86 -11.37 -10.23
CA ASP A 107 -10.01 -10.19 -10.03
C ASP A 107 -8.68 -10.55 -9.37
N TYR A 108 -7.62 -9.84 -9.74
CA TYR A 108 -6.29 -10.15 -9.22
C TYR A 108 -5.39 -8.93 -9.05
N PRO A 109 -4.38 -9.01 -8.16
CA PRO A 109 -3.42 -7.93 -7.96
C PRO A 109 -2.70 -7.54 -9.26
N LEU A 110 -2.61 -6.24 -9.54
CA LEU A 110 -1.84 -5.73 -10.66
C LEU A 110 -0.44 -5.35 -10.17
N ILE A 111 0.53 -6.24 -10.37
CA ILE A 111 1.88 -6.09 -9.83
C ILE A 111 2.92 -5.75 -10.90
N LYS A 112 4.10 -5.30 -10.45
CA LYS A 112 5.31 -5.18 -11.26
C LYS A 112 6.29 -6.28 -10.87
N GLY A 113 7.14 -6.70 -11.81
CA GLY A 113 8.10 -7.77 -11.58
C GLY A 113 7.47 -9.16 -11.56
N ASP A 114 8.31 -10.16 -11.31
CA ASP A 114 7.88 -11.56 -11.12
C ASP A 114 7.48 -11.83 -9.67
N GLN A 115 7.98 -11.01 -8.73
CA GLN A 115 7.55 -10.99 -7.34
C GLN A 115 7.57 -9.56 -6.83
N CYS A 116 6.53 -9.19 -6.06
CA CYS A 116 6.47 -7.90 -5.39
C CYS A 116 6.12 -8.02 -3.91
N ILE A 117 6.44 -6.96 -3.18
CA ILE A 117 5.97 -6.66 -1.83
C ILE A 117 5.29 -5.29 -1.90
N TYR A 118 4.01 -5.24 -1.54
CA TYR A 118 3.22 -4.01 -1.50
C TYR A 118 2.96 -3.57 -0.06
N PHE A 119 3.03 -2.27 0.19
CA PHE A 119 2.86 -1.67 1.52
C PHE A 119 2.37 -0.22 1.42
N ILE A 120 1.69 0.26 2.46
CA ILE A 120 1.21 1.64 2.56
C ILE A 120 1.61 2.19 3.93
N PHE A 121 2.05 3.43 3.98
CA PHE A 121 2.34 4.18 5.20
C PHE A 121 2.06 5.67 5.01
N ASN A 122 2.03 6.42 6.10
CA ASN A 122 1.71 7.85 6.14
C ASN A 122 2.48 8.55 7.25
N ASP A 123 2.42 9.88 7.32
CA ASP A 123 3.02 10.70 8.38
C ASP A 123 2.00 11.53 9.15
N VAL A 124 0.71 11.12 9.21
CA VAL A 124 -0.36 12.01 9.73
C VAL A 124 -0.55 11.98 11.24
N LYS A 125 0.14 11.07 11.95
CA LYS A 125 0.11 11.03 13.41
C LYS A 125 1.21 11.92 14.00
N HIS A 126 1.18 12.07 15.33
CA HIS A 126 2.17 12.86 16.05
C HIS A 126 3.60 12.33 15.79
N HIS A 127 4.47 13.21 15.30
CA HIS A 127 5.90 12.92 15.10
C HIS A 127 6.64 13.02 16.42
N SER A 128 7.23 11.90 16.84
CA SER A 128 7.92 11.80 18.13
C SER A 128 9.44 11.75 17.98
N GLU A 129 9.97 11.51 16.78
CA GLU A 129 11.41 11.55 16.53
C GLU A 129 11.83 12.97 16.13
N SER A 130 11.27 13.51 15.05
CA SER A 130 11.64 14.85 14.58
C SER A 130 11.01 15.98 15.40
N ASN A 131 9.89 15.70 16.08
CA ASN A 131 8.99 16.71 16.67
C ASN A 131 8.50 17.77 15.65
N GLY A 132 8.64 17.50 14.34
CA GLY A 132 8.15 18.37 13.28
C GLY A 132 6.65 18.16 13.05
N ASP A 133 5.99 19.16 12.48
CA ASP A 133 4.60 18.98 12.05
C ASP A 133 4.49 18.01 10.87
N SER A 134 3.42 17.23 10.85
CA SER A 134 3.06 16.35 9.73
C SER A 134 3.02 17.08 8.38
N LEU A 135 3.55 16.44 7.34
CA LEU A 135 3.42 16.89 5.95
C LEU A 135 2.06 16.51 5.35
N GLY A 136 1.32 15.56 5.93
CA GLY A 136 0.04 15.10 5.40
C GLY A 136 0.21 14.13 4.22
N LEU A 137 1.25 13.32 4.20
CA LEU A 137 1.58 12.38 3.14
C LEU A 137 0.98 10.99 3.38
N GLU A 138 0.47 10.39 2.30
CA GLU A 138 0.19 8.97 2.20
C GLU A 138 1.08 8.38 1.09
N ILE A 139 1.88 7.39 1.42
CA ILE A 139 2.86 6.77 0.53
C ILE A 139 2.49 5.32 0.28
N HIS A 140 2.35 4.97 -1.00
CA HIS A 140 2.11 3.61 -1.45
C HIS A 140 3.39 3.09 -2.10
N GLY A 141 3.94 2.01 -1.55
CA GLY A 141 5.19 1.39 -2.00
C GLY A 141 4.96 0.03 -2.64
N MET A 142 5.64 -0.22 -3.76
CA MET A 142 5.76 -1.54 -4.38
C MET A 142 7.23 -1.82 -4.62
N ALA A 143 7.82 -2.69 -3.80
CA ALA A 143 9.15 -3.25 -4.04
C ALA A 143 9.00 -4.50 -4.89
N PHE A 144 9.79 -4.65 -5.95
CA PHE A 144 9.67 -5.79 -6.87
C PHE A 144 11.00 -6.19 -7.48
N ALA A 145 11.06 -7.45 -7.91
CA ALA A 145 12.21 -8.04 -8.56
C ALA A 145 11.78 -8.83 -9.80
N PHE A 146 12.72 -9.04 -10.71
CA PHE A 146 12.54 -9.90 -11.88
C PHE A 146 13.47 -11.11 -11.77
N ASN A 147 12.98 -12.26 -12.20
CA ASN A 147 13.76 -13.46 -12.42
C ASN A 147 14.21 -13.48 -13.89
N SER A 148 15.40 -12.95 -14.14
CA SER A 148 15.91 -12.74 -15.50
C SER A 148 17.11 -13.64 -15.79
N THR A 149 16.97 -14.56 -16.74
CA THR A 149 18.08 -15.42 -17.22
C THR A 149 19.05 -14.67 -18.14
N GLU A 150 18.61 -13.57 -18.74
CA GLU A 150 19.37 -12.83 -19.76
C GLU A 150 20.22 -11.68 -19.17
N SER A 151 20.00 -11.34 -17.90
CA SER A 151 20.68 -10.21 -17.25
C SER A 151 20.86 -10.45 -15.76
N GLU A 152 22.10 -10.73 -15.37
CA GLU A 152 22.51 -10.85 -13.97
C GLU A 152 22.28 -9.54 -13.19
N ALA A 153 22.48 -8.39 -13.84
CA ALA A 153 22.24 -7.08 -13.24
C ALA A 153 20.77 -6.91 -12.83
N ILE A 154 19.83 -7.31 -13.70
CA ILE A 154 18.40 -7.30 -13.37
C ILE A 154 18.09 -8.30 -12.26
N ASN A 155 18.68 -9.50 -12.32
CA ASN A 155 18.45 -10.56 -11.35
C ASN A 155 18.98 -10.21 -9.93
N ASN A 156 19.94 -9.29 -9.84
CA ASN A 156 20.52 -8.80 -8.59
C ASN A 156 20.01 -7.41 -8.17
N THR A 157 18.92 -6.91 -8.78
CA THR A 157 18.35 -5.59 -8.50
C THR A 157 16.95 -5.69 -7.88
N ILE A 158 16.73 -4.95 -6.79
CA ILE A 158 15.39 -4.67 -6.27
C ILE A 158 14.96 -3.28 -6.77
N PHE A 159 13.81 -3.23 -7.40
CA PHE A 159 13.17 -1.99 -7.83
C PHE A 159 12.15 -1.57 -6.80
N VAL A 160 11.99 -0.27 -6.60
CA VAL A 160 10.95 0.27 -5.73
C VAL A 160 10.20 1.37 -6.46
N ASN A 161 8.88 1.21 -6.53
CA ASN A 161 7.99 2.24 -7.04
C ASN A 161 7.19 2.84 -5.91
N TYR A 162 7.31 4.16 -5.74
CA TYR A 162 6.50 4.93 -4.81
C TYR A 162 5.46 5.75 -5.55
N LYS A 163 4.24 5.76 -5.04
CA LYS A 163 3.21 6.74 -5.35
C LYS A 163 2.93 7.51 -4.06
N ILE A 164 3.13 8.83 -4.12
CA ILE A 164 3.02 9.72 -2.97
C ILE A 164 1.80 10.61 -3.19
N TYR A 165 0.88 10.61 -2.24
CA TYR A 165 -0.27 11.49 -2.21
C TYR A 165 -0.04 12.55 -1.14
N ASN A 166 -0.14 13.81 -1.53
CA ASN A 166 -0.29 14.89 -0.57
C ASN A 166 -1.77 15.03 -0.20
N ARG A 167 -2.09 14.79 1.07
CA ARG A 167 -3.42 14.85 1.68
C ARG A 167 -3.60 16.10 2.57
N SER A 168 -2.64 17.03 2.60
CA SER A 168 -2.64 18.18 3.52
C SER A 168 -3.78 19.18 3.30
N ASN A 169 -4.37 19.21 2.10
CA ASN A 169 -5.35 20.22 1.68
C ASN A 169 -6.71 19.60 1.29
N ILE A 170 -7.14 18.53 1.97
CA ILE A 170 -8.44 17.89 1.75
C ILE A 170 -9.55 18.64 2.49
#